data_AF-A0A399UBE1-F1
#
_entry.id   AF-A0A399UBE1-F1
#
_cell.length_a   1.000
_cell.length_b   1.000
_cell.length_c   1.000
_cell.angle_alpha   90.00
_cell.angle_beta   90.00
_cell.angle_gamma   90.00
#
_symmetry.space_group_name_H-M   'P 1'
#
loop_
_entity.id
_entity.type
_entity.pdbx_description
1 polymer ?
#
loop_
_entity_poly.entity_id
_entity_poly.type
_entity_poly.pdbx_seq_one_letter_code
_entity_poly.pdbx_strand_id
1 'polypeptide(L)'
;MSRPGLSLLLIAFVAASVATPALADTRFLSFDARDRATQALTRGVTLEVERGWFGATSVKNLFSSTSRGSARFERGGPDQVRRVLPQGAADGGVYSITADGDGRALSRALCPGADEAFIVVGRVRAGHPLTIETVGRWADGQFRHCVSLNYSYRGEWATMQGSSPARDVPAAFGNN
;
A
#
# COMPACT_ATOMS: atom_id res chain seq x y z
N MET A 1 64.44 -23.50 -14.70
CA MET A 1 63.16 -23.33 -15.42
C MET A 1 62.02 -23.76 -14.52
N SER A 2 61.32 -22.81 -13.89
CA SER A 2 60.12 -23.07 -13.08
C SER A 2 59.03 -22.12 -13.57
N ARG A 3 57.88 -22.65 -14.01
CA ARG A 3 56.82 -21.94 -14.74
C ARG A 3 55.90 -21.20 -13.75
N PRO A 4 55.89 -19.85 -13.68
CA PRO A 4 54.95 -19.10 -12.88
C PRO A 4 53.70 -18.80 -13.73
N GLY A 5 52.97 -19.84 -14.14
CA GLY A 5 51.86 -19.68 -15.10
C GLY A 5 50.48 -20.02 -14.55
N LEU A 6 50.41 -20.94 -13.59
CA LEU A 6 49.12 -21.53 -13.21
C LEU A 6 48.42 -20.83 -12.03
N SER A 7 49.18 -20.19 -11.13
CA SER A 7 48.63 -19.64 -9.88
C SER A 7 47.88 -18.31 -10.07
N LEU A 8 48.14 -17.57 -11.15
CA LEU A 8 47.52 -16.26 -11.40
C LEU A 8 46.14 -16.37 -12.08
N LEU A 9 45.83 -17.49 -12.72
CA LEU A 9 44.53 -17.72 -13.36
C LEU A 9 43.43 -18.18 -12.39
N LEU A 10 43.80 -18.73 -11.22
CA LEU A 10 42.84 -19.21 -10.22
C LEU A 10 42.30 -18.11 -9.30
N ILE A 11 42.97 -16.95 -9.20
CA ILE A 11 42.54 -15.86 -8.32
C ILE A 11 41.47 -14.97 -8.98
N ALA A 12 41.39 -14.96 -10.32
CA ALA A 12 40.39 -14.16 -11.04
C ALA A 12 38.98 -14.78 -11.05
N PHE A 13 38.84 -16.08 -10.76
CA PHE A 13 37.55 -16.78 -10.90
C PHE A 13 36.66 -16.76 -9.64
N VAL A 14 37.16 -16.26 -8.50
CA VAL A 14 36.40 -16.25 -7.23
C VAL A 14 35.66 -14.93 -6.99
N ALA A 15 35.84 -13.91 -7.85
CA ALA A 15 35.19 -12.61 -7.72
C ALA A 15 33.80 -12.52 -8.37
N ALA A 16 33.18 -13.65 -8.74
CA ALA A 16 31.75 -13.72 -9.04
C ALA A 16 30.95 -13.98 -7.74
N SER A 17 31.22 -13.20 -6.69
CA SER A 17 30.41 -13.21 -5.49
C SER A 17 29.03 -12.67 -5.83
N VAL A 18 28.10 -13.58 -6.13
CA VAL A 18 26.66 -13.52 -5.85
C VAL A 18 26.17 -12.11 -5.51
N ALA A 19 25.89 -11.32 -6.53
CA ALA A 19 24.96 -10.22 -6.39
C ALA A 19 23.58 -10.84 -6.15
N THR A 20 23.29 -11.22 -4.90
CA THR A 20 21.92 -11.52 -4.49
C THR A 20 21.12 -10.27 -4.81
N PRO A 21 20.09 -10.33 -5.66
CA PRO A 21 19.20 -9.19 -5.80
C PRO A 21 18.75 -8.85 -4.38
N ALA A 22 18.93 -7.61 -3.98
CA ALA A 22 18.31 -7.10 -2.77
C ALA A 22 16.80 -7.15 -3.01
N LEU A 23 16.20 -8.32 -2.76
CA LEU A 23 14.79 -8.58 -2.91
C LEU A 23 14.09 -7.66 -1.91
N ALA A 24 13.36 -6.69 -2.42
CA ALA A 24 12.44 -5.91 -1.61
C ALA A 24 11.51 -6.90 -0.91
N ASP A 25 11.63 -7.00 0.41
CA ASP A 25 10.84 -7.90 1.24
C ASP A 25 9.40 -7.35 1.28
N THR A 26 8.58 -7.78 0.33
CA THR A 26 7.16 -7.42 0.25
C THR A 26 6.38 -8.17 1.32
N ARG A 27 5.70 -7.44 2.19
CA ARG A 27 4.94 -7.97 3.32
C ARG A 27 3.50 -7.55 3.20
N PHE A 28 2.58 -8.45 3.56
CA PHE A 28 1.16 -8.16 3.60
C PHE A 28 0.74 -7.99 5.06
N LEU A 29 0.38 -6.75 5.42
CA LEU A 29 -0.11 -6.43 6.76
C LEU A 29 -1.63 -6.37 6.73
N SER A 30 -2.27 -7.19 7.54
CA SER A 30 -3.72 -7.24 7.66
C SER A 30 -4.18 -6.46 8.89
N PHE A 31 -5.26 -5.70 8.70
CA PHE A 31 -5.88 -4.89 9.74
C PHE A 31 -7.39 -5.05 9.71
N ASP A 32 -8.00 -5.11 10.90
CA ASP A 32 -9.45 -5.16 11.06
C ASP A 32 -9.98 -3.79 11.48
N ALA A 33 -11.21 -3.47 11.07
CA ALA A 33 -11.81 -2.20 11.42
C ALA A 33 -12.11 -2.09 12.92
N ARG A 34 -11.58 -1.03 13.55
CA ARG A 34 -11.60 -0.84 15.01
C ARG A 34 -12.92 -0.27 15.53
N ASP A 35 -13.64 0.47 14.69
CA ASP A 35 -14.88 1.14 15.05
C ASP A 35 -16.00 0.88 14.03
N ARG A 36 -17.24 1.15 14.45
CA ARG A 36 -18.44 0.84 13.66
C ARG A 36 -18.54 1.66 12.37
N ALA A 37 -18.01 2.88 12.39
CA ALA A 37 -17.98 3.75 11.22
C ALA A 37 -17.04 3.20 10.15
N THR A 38 -15.84 2.78 10.57
CA THR A 38 -14.87 2.08 9.72
C THR A 38 -15.48 0.79 9.21
N GLN A 39 -16.06 -0.06 10.08
CA GLN A 39 -16.70 -1.33 9.69
C GLN A 39 -17.80 -1.20 8.64
N ALA A 40 -18.54 -0.07 8.64
CA ALA A 40 -19.58 0.20 7.65
C ALA A 40 -19.02 0.48 6.25
N LEU A 41 -17.79 0.98 6.17
CA LEU A 41 -17.11 1.34 4.92
C LEU A 41 -16.16 0.23 4.47
N THR A 42 -15.38 -0.32 5.41
CA THR A 42 -14.37 -1.35 5.23
C THR A 42 -14.39 -2.29 6.45
N ARG A 43 -14.52 -3.61 6.25
CA ARG A 43 -14.49 -4.59 7.36
C ARG A 43 -13.07 -4.81 7.86
N GLY A 44 -12.10 -4.59 6.99
CA GLY A 44 -10.68 -4.70 7.21
C GLY A 44 -9.94 -4.37 5.92
N VAL A 45 -8.64 -4.17 6.05
CA VAL A 45 -7.76 -3.87 4.93
C VAL A 45 -6.49 -4.70 5.01
N THR A 46 -6.04 -5.19 3.87
CA THR A 46 -4.70 -5.77 3.73
C THR A 46 -3.85 -4.81 2.91
N LEU A 47 -2.75 -4.36 3.49
CA LEU A 47 -1.78 -3.49 2.84
C LEU A 47 -0.61 -4.32 2.32
N GLU A 48 -0.35 -4.21 1.01
CA GLU A 48 0.91 -4.65 0.44
C GLU A 48 1.96 -3.57 0.70
N VAL A 49 2.95 -3.94 1.49
CA VAL A 49 4.00 -3.07 1.99
C VAL A 49 5.33 -3.52 1.43
N GLU A 50 6.07 -2.59 0.84
CA GLU A 50 7.49 -2.81 0.56
C GLU A 50 8.34 -2.12 1.61
N ARG A 51 9.22 -2.90 2.25
CA ARG A 51 10.24 -2.36 3.14
C ARG A 51 11.34 -1.71 2.30
N GLY A 52 11.28 -0.38 2.20
CA GLY A 52 12.39 0.40 1.68
C GLY A 52 13.63 0.34 2.59
N TRP A 53 14.77 0.74 2.05
CA TRP A 53 16.12 0.70 2.63
C TRP A 53 16.34 1.56 3.90
N PHE A 54 15.29 2.15 4.49
CA PHE A 54 15.34 2.91 5.75
C PHE A 54 14.06 2.77 6.60
N GLY A 55 13.33 1.66 6.48
CA GLY A 55 12.06 1.48 7.21
C GLY A 55 10.91 2.34 6.66
N ALA A 56 11.06 2.89 5.45
CA ALA A 56 10.00 3.57 4.73
C ALA A 56 9.03 2.53 4.16
N THR A 57 7.79 2.56 4.68
CA THR A 57 6.72 1.62 4.33
C THR A 57 5.94 2.17 3.14
N SER A 58 6.20 1.68 1.93
CA SER A 58 5.42 2.08 0.75
C SER A 58 4.19 1.18 0.61
N VAL A 59 2.98 1.74 0.67
CA VAL A 59 1.75 1.01 0.36
C VAL A 59 1.58 0.95 -1.16
N LYS A 60 1.52 -0.27 -1.71
CA LYS A 60 1.33 -0.50 -3.15
C LYS A 60 -0.13 -0.77 -3.51
N ASN A 61 -0.81 -1.57 -2.70
CA ASN A 61 -2.19 -1.96 -2.90
C ASN A 61 -2.89 -2.00 -1.54
N LEU A 62 -4.18 -1.61 -1.50
CA LEU A 62 -5.04 -1.81 -0.35
C LEU A 62 -6.23 -2.66 -0.80
N PHE A 63 -6.28 -3.86 -0.26
CA PHE A 63 -7.35 -4.83 -0.49
C PHE A 63 -8.37 -4.64 0.64
N SER A 64 -9.56 -4.12 0.31
CA SER A 64 -10.64 -3.98 1.28
C SER A 64 -11.41 -5.30 1.37
N SER A 65 -11.65 -5.81 2.59
CA SER A 65 -12.43 -7.03 2.80
C SER A 65 -13.96 -6.80 2.77
N THR A 66 -14.41 -5.63 2.30
CA THR A 66 -15.84 -5.40 2.00
C THR A 66 -16.18 -5.78 0.58
N SER A 67 -17.47 -6.01 0.33
CA SER A 67 -18.09 -6.47 -0.92
C SER A 67 -17.92 -5.54 -2.14
N ARG A 68 -16.91 -4.66 -2.15
CA ARG A 68 -16.56 -3.71 -3.20
C ARG A 68 -15.08 -3.90 -3.55
N GLY A 69 -14.69 -5.15 -3.80
CA GLY A 69 -13.36 -5.67 -4.13
C GLY A 69 -12.12 -4.81 -3.82
N SER A 70 -11.18 -4.77 -4.76
CA SER A 70 -9.84 -4.21 -4.55
C SER A 70 -9.71 -2.86 -5.25
N ALA A 71 -9.25 -1.85 -4.52
CA ALA A 71 -8.90 -0.55 -5.11
C ALA A 71 -7.39 -0.46 -5.27
N ARG A 72 -6.95 0.03 -6.43
CA ARG A 72 -5.54 0.34 -6.66
C ARG A 72 -5.27 1.79 -6.21
N PHE A 73 -4.09 1.99 -5.65
CA PHE A 73 -3.66 3.29 -5.16
C PHE A 73 -2.39 3.69 -5.86
N GLU A 74 -2.35 4.93 -6.33
CA GLU A 74 -1.14 5.50 -6.89
C GLU A 74 -0.53 6.45 -5.87
N ARG A 75 0.78 6.28 -5.61
CA ARG A 75 1.50 7.15 -4.69
C ARG A 75 1.54 8.56 -5.27
N GLY A 76 1.13 9.52 -4.46
CA GLY A 76 1.10 10.93 -4.82
C GLY A 76 -0.30 11.52 -4.70
N GLY A 77 -0.38 12.82 -4.93
CA GLY A 77 -1.59 13.60 -4.85
C GLY A 77 -1.26 15.07 -4.60
N PRO A 78 -2.24 15.97 -4.74
CA PRO A 78 -2.03 17.39 -4.53
C PRO A 78 -1.59 17.68 -3.09
N ASP A 79 -0.63 18.59 -2.88
CA ASP A 79 -0.17 19.00 -1.54
C ASP A 79 -1.31 19.61 -0.69
N GLN A 80 -2.37 20.11 -1.35
CA GLN A 80 -3.64 20.54 -0.78
C GLN A 80 -4.27 19.49 0.13
N VAL A 81 -4.11 18.20 -0.20
CA VAL A 81 -4.71 17.08 0.56
C VAL A 81 -4.25 17.11 2.01
N ARG A 82 -2.97 17.42 2.27
CA ARG A 82 -2.41 17.46 3.62
C ARG A 82 -2.92 18.63 4.45
N ARG A 83 -3.32 19.72 3.80
CA ARG A 83 -3.76 20.96 4.48
C ARG A 83 -5.15 20.87 5.09
N VAL A 84 -5.94 19.89 4.67
CA VAL A 84 -7.32 19.70 5.12
C VAL A 84 -7.47 18.54 6.10
N LEU A 85 -6.35 17.90 6.45
CA LEU A 85 -6.34 16.79 7.41
C LEU A 85 -6.59 17.29 8.83
N PRO A 86 -7.20 16.48 9.70
CA PRO A 86 -7.36 16.81 11.11
C PRO A 86 -5.99 16.93 11.79
N GLN A 87 -5.93 17.74 12.85
CA GLN A 87 -4.68 17.93 13.61
C GLN A 87 -4.20 16.58 14.18
N GLY A 88 -2.94 16.24 13.91
CA GLY A 88 -2.35 14.97 14.34
C GLY A 88 -2.55 13.81 13.37
N ALA A 89 -3.26 14.00 12.25
CA ALA A 89 -3.21 13.07 11.11
C ALA A 89 -1.79 13.08 10.54
N ALA A 90 -1.03 12.08 10.98
CA ALA A 90 0.43 11.99 10.85
C ALA A 90 0.95 12.15 9.41
N ASP A 91 2.27 12.40 9.31
CA ASP A 91 3.17 12.48 8.14
C ASP A 91 3.12 11.25 7.19
N GLY A 92 1.92 10.91 6.74
CA GLY A 92 1.59 9.74 5.97
C GLY A 92 1.88 9.92 4.47
N GLY A 93 1.89 8.78 3.77
CA GLY A 93 1.88 8.80 2.31
C GLY A 93 0.52 9.27 1.80
N VAL A 94 0.51 10.18 0.84
CA VAL A 94 -0.70 10.56 0.09
C VAL A 94 -0.81 9.62 -1.11
N TYR A 95 -2.01 9.12 -1.37
CA TYR A 95 -2.31 8.28 -2.51
C TYR A 95 -3.63 8.68 -3.15
N SER A 96 -3.67 8.68 -4.48
CA SER A 96 -4.93 8.80 -5.22
C SER A 96 -5.61 7.43 -5.30
N ILE A 97 -6.95 7.43 -5.21
CA ILE A 97 -7.74 6.24 -5.47
C ILE A 97 -7.99 6.17 -6.98
N THR A 98 -7.44 5.17 -7.66
CA THR A 98 -7.72 4.99 -9.09
C THR A 98 -9.18 4.63 -9.28
N ALA A 99 -9.85 5.15 -10.31
CA ALA A 99 -11.26 4.85 -10.55
C ALA A 99 -11.53 3.44 -11.10
N ASP A 100 -10.48 2.66 -11.38
CA ASP A 100 -10.56 1.31 -11.95
C ASP A 100 -11.10 0.30 -10.94
N GLY A 101 -11.76 -0.75 -11.46
CA GLY A 101 -12.38 -1.79 -10.66
C GLY A 101 -13.36 -1.20 -9.64
N ASP A 102 -13.13 -1.49 -8.37
CA ASP A 102 -13.98 -1.01 -7.28
C ASP A 102 -13.60 0.39 -6.76
N GLY A 103 -12.53 0.99 -7.27
CA GLY A 103 -12.03 2.26 -6.76
C GLY A 103 -13.03 3.41 -6.89
N ARG A 104 -13.85 3.45 -7.95
CA ARG A 104 -14.94 4.43 -8.07
C ARG A 104 -16.03 4.26 -7.00
N ALA A 105 -16.41 3.02 -6.71
CA ALA A 105 -17.41 2.72 -5.69
C ALA A 105 -16.88 3.06 -4.29
N LEU A 106 -15.60 2.76 -4.04
CA LEU A 106 -14.91 3.13 -2.82
C LEU A 106 -14.82 4.66 -2.67
N SER A 107 -14.36 5.39 -3.68
CA SER A 107 -14.27 6.86 -3.66
C SER A 107 -15.61 7.51 -3.32
N ARG A 108 -16.71 7.02 -3.90
CA ARG A 108 -18.08 7.52 -3.59
C ARG A 108 -18.54 7.18 -2.19
N ALA A 109 -18.15 6.02 -1.66
CA ALA A 109 -18.48 5.61 -0.29
C ALA A 109 -17.70 6.43 0.74
N LEU A 110 -16.44 6.75 0.46
CA LEU A 110 -15.57 7.52 1.35
C LEU A 110 -15.87 9.03 1.29
N CYS A 111 -16.03 9.58 0.09
CA CYS A 111 -16.25 11.00 -0.17
C CYS A 111 -17.47 11.21 -1.08
N PRO A 112 -18.69 11.20 -0.52
CA PRO A 112 -19.90 11.37 -1.32
C PRO A 112 -19.94 12.75 -1.99
N GLY A 113 -20.09 12.76 -3.32
CA GLY A 113 -20.18 13.98 -4.14
C GLY A 113 -18.85 14.62 -4.53
N ALA A 114 -17.72 14.02 -4.19
CA ALA A 114 -16.41 14.47 -4.68
C ALA A 114 -16.14 13.94 -6.11
N ASP A 115 -15.45 14.72 -6.93
CA ASP A 115 -15.00 14.35 -8.28
C ASP A 115 -13.77 13.44 -8.22
N GLU A 116 -12.87 13.72 -7.28
CA GLU A 116 -11.66 12.94 -7.01
C GLU A 116 -11.57 12.61 -5.51
N ALA A 117 -11.00 11.45 -5.19
CA ALA A 117 -10.75 11.03 -3.81
C ALA A 117 -9.30 10.61 -3.61
N PHE A 118 -8.77 10.97 -2.45
CA PHE A 118 -7.41 10.71 -2.01
C PHE A 118 -7.46 10.07 -0.63
N ILE A 119 -6.48 9.22 -0.35
CA ILE A 119 -6.25 8.69 0.98
C ILE A 119 -4.89 9.11 1.49
N VAL A 120 -4.81 9.38 2.78
CA VAL A 120 -3.56 9.62 3.50
C VAL A 120 -3.38 8.49 4.48
N VAL A 121 -2.45 7.60 4.16
CA VAL A 121 -2.15 6.45 5.00
C VAL A 121 -1.08 6.86 6.00
N GLY A 122 -1.42 6.79 7.30
CA GLY A 122 -0.49 7.05 8.38
C GLY A 122 0.70 6.08 8.38
N ARG A 123 1.57 6.19 9.38
CA ARG A 123 2.77 5.35 9.44
C ARG A 123 2.41 3.87 9.63
N VAL A 124 2.59 3.08 8.58
CA VAL A 124 2.30 1.64 8.60
C VAL A 124 3.43 0.87 9.31
N ARG A 125 3.08 0.18 10.40
CA ARG A 125 3.98 -0.66 11.20
C ARG A 125 3.27 -1.93 11.67
N ALA A 126 3.97 -3.06 11.64
CA ALA A 126 3.46 -4.29 12.24
C ALA A 126 3.24 -4.09 13.76
N GLY A 127 2.19 -4.70 14.31
CA GLY A 127 1.84 -4.63 15.73
C GLY A 127 1.22 -3.30 16.19
N HIS A 128 1.03 -2.32 15.30
CA HIS A 128 0.51 -1.00 15.65
C HIS A 128 -0.81 -0.70 14.93
N PRO A 129 -1.73 0.06 15.56
CA PRO A 129 -2.92 0.56 14.88
C PRO A 129 -2.56 1.42 13.67
N LEU A 130 -3.47 1.45 12.70
CA LEU A 130 -3.37 2.25 11.49
C LEU A 130 -4.56 3.19 11.39
N THR A 131 -4.29 4.45 11.05
CA THR A 131 -5.32 5.40 10.65
C THR A 131 -5.11 5.78 9.18
N ILE A 132 -6.21 5.76 8.42
CA ILE A 132 -6.27 6.23 7.04
C ILE A 132 -7.25 7.39 6.99
N GLU A 133 -6.77 8.55 6.58
CA GLU A 133 -7.62 9.70 6.33
C GLU A 133 -8.05 9.73 4.88
N THR A 134 -9.26 10.23 4.62
CA THR A 134 -9.79 10.34 3.27
C THR A 134 -10.15 11.79 2.97
N VAL A 135 -9.83 12.23 1.76
CA VAL A 135 -10.00 13.62 1.32
C VAL A 135 -10.59 13.60 -0.08
N GLY A 136 -11.64 14.40 -0.28
CA GLY A 136 -12.27 14.58 -1.58
C GLY A 136 -11.87 15.92 -2.19
N ARG A 137 -11.95 16.00 -3.51
CA ARG A 137 -11.96 17.26 -4.27
C ARG A 137 -13.34 17.42 -4.91
N TRP A 138 -14.00 18.54 -4.67
CA TRP A 138 -15.30 18.86 -5.25
C TRP A 138 -15.18 19.71 -6.52
N ALA A 139 -16.30 19.87 -7.22
CA ALA A 139 -16.39 20.64 -8.46
C ALA A 139 -16.02 22.12 -8.30
N ASP A 140 -16.09 22.64 -7.07
CA ASP A 140 -15.62 23.98 -6.69
C ASP A 140 -14.08 24.07 -6.58
N GLY A 141 -13.37 22.96 -6.79
CA GLY A 141 -11.92 22.83 -6.68
C GLY A 141 -11.42 22.74 -5.23
N GLN A 142 -12.31 22.75 -4.24
CA GLN A 142 -11.92 22.68 -2.84
C GLN A 142 -11.66 21.24 -2.39
N PHE A 143 -10.64 21.10 -1.55
CA PHE A 143 -10.34 19.85 -0.86
C PHE A 143 -11.04 19.86 0.50
N ARG A 144 -11.64 18.75 0.89
CA ARG A 144 -12.24 18.59 2.24
C ARG A 144 -11.98 17.19 2.75
N HIS A 145 -11.72 17.08 4.04
CA HIS A 145 -11.67 15.80 4.74
C HIS A 145 -13.06 15.18 4.77
N CYS A 146 -13.14 13.88 4.47
CA CYS A 146 -14.41 13.15 4.41
C CYS A 146 -14.60 12.29 5.64
N VAL A 147 -13.68 11.35 5.89
CA VAL A 147 -13.75 10.40 7.00
C VAL A 147 -12.36 9.89 7.40
N SER A 148 -12.21 9.57 8.68
CA SER A 148 -11.07 8.86 9.26
C SER A 148 -11.42 7.39 9.46
N LEU A 149 -10.61 6.49 8.90
CA LEU A 149 -10.74 5.05 9.04
C LEU A 149 -9.71 4.54 10.03
N ASN A 150 -10.14 3.88 11.10
CA ASN A 150 -9.24 3.37 12.14
C ASN A 150 -9.23 1.85 12.14
N TYR A 151 -8.03 1.29 12.14
CA TYR A 151 -7.83 -0.14 12.09
C TYR A 151 -6.92 -0.65 13.21
N SER A 152 -7.22 -1.84 13.70
CA SER A 152 -6.37 -2.62 14.60
C SER A 152 -5.55 -3.63 13.81
N TYR A 153 -4.27 -3.72 14.13
CA TYR A 153 -3.38 -4.73 13.54
C TYR A 153 -3.86 -6.13 13.89
N ARG A 154 -4.00 -6.97 12.87
CA ARG A 154 -4.45 -8.36 12.99
C ARG A 154 -3.30 -9.35 12.79
N GLY A 155 -2.40 -9.09 11.85
CA GLY A 155 -1.28 -10.00 11.58
C GLY A 155 -0.54 -9.69 10.29
N GLU A 156 0.62 -10.33 10.15
CA GLU A 156 1.49 -10.23 8.98
C GLU A 156 1.49 -11.57 8.24
N TRP A 157 1.42 -11.49 6.91
CA TRP A 157 1.48 -12.62 6.01
C TRP A 157 2.67 -12.37 5.08
N ALA A 158 3.62 -13.30 5.07
CA ALA A 158 4.68 -13.30 4.07
C ALA A 158 4.15 -14.06 2.84
N THR A 159 4.17 -13.44 1.67
CA THR A 159 4.02 -14.19 0.43
C THR A 159 5.25 -15.04 0.22
N MET A 160 5.07 -16.34 -0.01
CA MET A 160 6.16 -17.16 -0.55
C MET A 160 6.63 -16.54 -1.86
N GLN A 161 7.94 -16.50 -2.09
CA GLN A 161 8.53 -15.93 -3.30
C GLN A 161 7.88 -16.56 -4.54
N GLY A 162 7.12 -15.77 -5.30
CA GLY A 162 6.45 -16.19 -6.53
C GLY A 162 4.91 -16.14 -6.52
N SER A 163 4.28 -16.08 -5.34
CA SER A 163 2.81 -16.01 -5.21
C SER A 163 2.40 -14.63 -4.73
N SER A 164 2.17 -13.68 -5.66
CA SER A 164 1.52 -12.43 -5.30
C SER A 164 0.02 -12.70 -5.26
N PRO A 165 -0.70 -12.46 -4.15
CA PRO A 165 -2.15 -12.59 -4.13
C PRO A 165 -2.80 -11.68 -5.18
N ALA A 166 -2.18 -10.54 -5.55
CA ALA A 166 -2.66 -9.71 -6.66
C ALA A 166 -2.63 -10.43 -8.03
N ARG A 167 -1.79 -11.46 -8.17
CA ARG A 167 -1.63 -12.29 -9.38
C ARG A 167 -2.50 -13.55 -9.30
N ASP A 168 -2.74 -14.05 -8.08
CA ASP A 168 -3.46 -15.30 -7.80
C ASP A 168 -4.92 -15.08 -7.34
N VAL A 169 -5.39 -13.83 -7.15
CA VAL A 169 -6.83 -13.54 -7.15
C VAL A 169 -7.28 -13.91 -8.56
N PRO A 170 -8.12 -14.95 -8.74
CA PRO A 170 -8.69 -15.20 -10.05
C PRO A 170 -9.40 -13.92 -10.48
N ALA A 171 -9.49 -13.64 -11.77
CA ALA A 171 -10.41 -12.63 -12.31
C ALA A 171 -11.89 -13.02 -12.07
N ALA A 172 -12.25 -13.38 -10.84
CA ALA A 172 -13.55 -13.86 -10.37
C ALA A 172 -14.58 -12.74 -10.26
N PHE A 173 -14.24 -11.52 -10.69
CA PHE A 173 -15.20 -10.45 -10.93
C PHE A 173 -15.05 -9.92 -12.36
N GLY A 174 -15.09 -10.84 -13.33
CA GLY A 174 -15.26 -10.55 -14.74
C GLY A 174 -16.67 -10.95 -15.19
N ASN A 175 -17.44 -9.93 -15.59
CA ASN A 175 -18.68 -9.92 -16.36
C ASN A 175 -19.81 -10.89 -15.96
N ASN A 176 -20.87 -10.31 -15.37
CA ASN A 176 -22.22 -10.59 -15.84
C ASN A 176 -22.99 -9.28 -15.99
#